data_AF-A0A2W5U0Q2-F1
#
_entry.id   AF-A0A2W5U0Q2-F1
#
_cell.length_a   1.000
_cell.length_b   1.000
_cell.length_c   1.000
_cell.angle_alpha   90.00
_cell.angle_beta   90.00
_cell.angle_gamma   90.00
#
_symmetry.space_group_name_H-M   'P 1'
#
loop_
_entity.id
_entity.type
_entity.pdbx_description
1 polymer ?
#
loop_
_entity_poly.entity_id
_entity_poly.type
_entity_poly.pdbx_seq_one_letter_code
_entity_poly.pdbx_strand_id
1 'polypeptide(L)' 'LPGGAFFDVRDDRIARVTNYYNLQDWIRQVSG' A
#
# COMPACT_ATOMS: atom_id res chain seq x y z
N LEU A 1 6.16 1.48 -9.86
CA LEU A 1 5.88 2.82 -9.29
C LEU A 1 6.60 2.93 -7.95
N PRO A 2 7.20 4.07 -7.61
CA PRO A 2 7.66 4.30 -6.24
C PRO A 2 6.41 4.41 -5.36
N GLY A 3 6.09 3.32 -4.68
CA GLY A 3 5.07 3.24 -3.65
C GLY A 3 5.70 2.71 -2.37
N GLY A 4 5.19 3.15 -1.23
CA GLY A 4 5.65 2.73 0.08
C GLY A 4 4.50 2.14 0.89
N ALA A 5 4.84 1.20 1.76
CA ALA A 5 3.93 0.66 2.75
C ALA A 5 4.52 0.90 4.15
N PHE A 6 3.67 1.34 5.08
CA PHE A 6 3.97 1.37 6.50
C PHE A 6 3.17 0.29 7.22
N PHE A 7 3.83 -0.39 8.15
CA PHE A 7 3.24 -1.47 8.95
C PHE A 7 3.17 -1.03 10.42
N ASP A 8 1.99 -1.11 11.01
CA ASP A 8 1.79 -1.05 12.46
C ASP A 8 1.86 -2.50 12.98
N VAL A 9 2.81 -2.79 13.88
CA VAL A 9 3.05 -4.13 14.43
C VAL A 9 2.71 -4.12 15.91
N ARG A 10 1.88 -5.10 16.33
CA ARG A 10 1.47 -5.32 17.73
C ARG A 10 1.44 -6.80 18.01
N ASP A 11 1.93 -7.21 19.18
CA ASP A 11 2.00 -8.62 19.58
C ASP A 11 2.64 -9.52 18.50
N ASP A 12 3.75 -9.04 17.93
CA ASP A 12 4.50 -9.68 16.84
C ASP A 12 3.69 -9.97 15.55
N ARG A 13 2.55 -9.28 15.36
CA ARG A 13 1.68 -9.39 14.19
C ARG A 13 1.43 -8.03 13.56
N ILE A 14 1.20 -8.02 12.25
CA ILE A 14 0.78 -6.80 11.54
C ILE A 14 -0.66 -6.49 11.94
N ALA A 15 -0.84 -5.35 12.61
CA ALA A 15 -2.14 -4.85 13.02
C ALA A 15 -2.77 -3.93 11.96
N ARG A 16 -1.96 -3.24 11.14
CA ARG A 16 -2.43 -2.36 10.07
C ARG A 16 -1.36 -2.17 8.99
N VAL A 17 -1.82 -2.02 7.75
CA VAL A 17 -0.99 -1.62 6.60
C VAL A 17 -1.54 -0.31 6.06
N THR A 18 -0.65 0.66 5.81
CA THR A 18 -1.00 1.91 5.10
C THR A 18 -0.13 2.06 3.87
N ASN A 19 -0.78 2.15 2.71
CA ASN A 19 -0.10 2.26 1.43
C ASN A 19 -0.16 3.69 0.90
N TYR A 20 0.95 4.15 0.36
CA TYR A 20 1.05 5.40 -0.39
C TYR A 20 1.54 5.10 -1.80
N TYR A 21 0.68 5.37 -2.76
CA TYR A 21 0.96 5.22 -4.18
C TYR A 21 0.14 6.22 -4.99
N ASN A 22 0.50 6.39 -6.26
CA ASN A 22 -0.23 7.25 -7.17
C ASN A 22 -1.52 6.54 -7.66
N LEU A 23 -2.68 7.14 -7.37
CA LEU A 23 -3.98 6.59 -7.75
C LEU A 23 -4.15 6.45 -9.27
N GLN A 24 -3.74 7.44 -10.05
CA GLN A 24 -3.88 7.43 -11.51
C GLN A 24 -3.03 6.33 -12.14
N ASP A 25 -1.82 6.15 -11.64
CA ASP A 25 -0.95 5.08 -12.10
C ASP A 25 -1.49 3.69 -11.72
N TRP A 26 -2.10 3.54 -10.54
CA TRP A 26 -2.74 2.29 -10.13
C TRP A 26 -3.94 1.95 -11.01
N ILE A 27 -4.84 2.91 -11.26
CA ILE A 27 -5.99 2.73 -12.16
C ILE A 27 -5.52 2.26 -13.54
N ARG A 28 -4.49 2.90 -14.12
CA ARG A 28 -3.92 2.48 -15.40
C ARG A 28 -3.43 1.03 -15.44
N GLN A 29 -3.01 0.47 -14.31
CA GLN A 29 -2.53 -0.92 -14.24
C GLN A 29 -3.64 -1.94 -14.12
N VAL A 30 -4.73 -1.60 -13.43
CA VAL A 30 -5.79 -2.57 -13.08
C VAL A 30 -7.00 -2.51 -14.01
N SER A 31 -7.15 -1.44 -14.80
CA SER A 31 -8.37 -1.20 -15.58
C SER A 31 -8.56 -2.08 -16.82
N GLY A 32 -7.55 -2.87 -17.25
CA GLY A 32 -7.67 -3.79 -18.39
C GLY A 32 -7.59 -3.12 -19.75
#